data_AF-A0AAV4K5X2-F1
#
_entry.id   AF-A0AAV4K5X2-F1
#
_cell.length_a   1.000
_cell.length_b   1.000
_cell.length_c   1.000
_cell.angle_alpha   90.00
_cell.angle_beta   90.00
_cell.angle_gamma   90.00
#
_symmetry.space_group_name_H-M   'P 1'
#
loop_
_entity.id
_entity.type
_entity.pdbx_description
1 polymer ?
#
loop_
_entity_poly.entity_id
_entity_poly.type
_entity_poly.pdbx_seq_one_letter_code
_entity_poly.pdbx_strand_id
1 'polypeptide(L)'
;MNRDEWQQAMENEAESVGDVHWAKETRQAAQRWWADLPLPLCLFAALAVAQVLLFASHPPAQLWLSIMLVVAACSAVLGWRGVHPFAAGVGALAYFPAAWLTVVLWQWLAPHSAPFLPGIDDMGSVVLVVLAANAASVGQFFRHKRQGRWVKL
;
A
#
# COMPACT_ATOMS: atom_id res chain seq x y z
N MET A 1 -11.64 12.72 -7.89
CA MET A 1 -12.77 12.15 -7.15
C MET A 1 -12.68 12.60 -5.71
N ASN A 2 -13.68 13.32 -5.23
CA ASN A 2 -13.75 13.80 -3.85
C ASN A 2 -14.37 12.72 -2.93
N ARG A 3 -14.45 13.01 -1.62
CA ARG A 3 -14.97 12.06 -0.64
C ARG A 3 -16.42 11.67 -0.87
N ASP A 4 -17.24 12.64 -1.22
CA ASP A 4 -18.70 12.46 -1.35
C ASP A 4 -19.04 11.67 -2.62
N GLU A 5 -18.33 11.94 -3.72
CA GLU A 5 -18.40 11.17 -4.97
C GLU A 5 -18.01 9.70 -4.76
N TRP A 6 -16.93 9.45 -4.00
CA TRP A 6 -16.50 8.09 -3.67
C TRP A 6 -17.55 7.36 -2.83
N GLN A 7 -18.09 8.03 -1.81
CA GLN A 7 -19.10 7.44 -0.95
C GLN A 7 -20.38 7.11 -1.75
N GLN A 8 -20.83 8.04 -2.59
CA GLN A 8 -22.00 7.85 -3.44
C GLN A 8 -21.81 6.72 -4.47
N ALA A 9 -20.63 6.61 -5.08
CA ALA A 9 -20.32 5.53 -6.00
C ALA A 9 -20.36 4.14 -5.32
N MET A 10 -19.79 4.03 -4.11
CA MET A 10 -19.78 2.79 -3.34
C MET A 10 -21.17 2.42 -2.80
N GLU A 11 -22.00 3.42 -2.46
CA GLU A 11 -23.40 3.20 -2.08
C GLU A 11 -24.22 2.65 -3.25
N ASN A 12 -24.07 3.23 -4.45
CA ASN A 12 -24.69 2.73 -5.68
C ASN A 12 -24.24 1.30 -6.02
N GLU A 13 -22.95 1.00 -5.86
CA GLU A 13 -22.42 -0.35 -6.08
C GLU A 13 -23.01 -1.34 -5.07
N ALA A 14 -23.08 -0.98 -3.79
CA ALA A 14 -23.67 -1.82 -2.74
C ALA A 14 -25.17 -2.08 -2.96
N GLU A 15 -25.91 -1.13 -3.53
CA GLU A 15 -27.33 -1.29 -3.88
C GLU A 15 -27.55 -2.14 -5.13
N SER A 16 -26.58 -2.15 -6.06
CA SER A 16 -26.67 -2.93 -7.29
C SER A 16 -26.46 -4.45 -7.10
N VAL A 17 -25.93 -4.88 -5.96
CA VAL A 17 -25.56 -6.27 -5.69
C VAL A 17 -26.53 -6.91 -4.70
N GLY A 18 -27.12 -8.06 -5.08
CA GLY A 18 -28.07 -8.80 -4.22
C GLY A 18 -27.44 -9.48 -2.99
N ASP A 19 -26.11 -9.52 -2.93
CA ASP A 19 -25.35 -10.08 -1.80
C ASP A 19 -25.23 -9.05 -0.66
N VAL A 20 -25.93 -9.33 0.43
CA VAL A 20 -25.95 -8.50 1.65
C VAL A 20 -24.58 -8.41 2.31
N HIS A 21 -23.74 -9.45 2.19
CA HIS A 21 -22.40 -9.45 2.75
C HIS A 21 -21.50 -8.50 1.97
N TRP A 22 -21.50 -8.63 0.63
CA TRP A 22 -20.76 -7.73 -0.26
C TRP A 22 -21.17 -6.27 -0.05
N ALA A 23 -22.48 -5.99 -0.07
CA ALA A 23 -23.01 -4.63 0.15
C ALA A 23 -22.55 -4.02 1.49
N LYS A 24 -22.44 -4.84 2.55
CA LYS A 24 -21.95 -4.40 3.86
C LYS A 24 -20.45 -4.11 3.85
N GLU A 25 -19.66 -4.95 3.20
CA GLU A 25 -18.20 -4.73 3.08
C GLU A 25 -17.89 -3.49 2.24
N THR A 26 -18.56 -3.31 1.10
CA THR A 26 -18.42 -2.14 0.23
C THR A 26 -18.73 -0.84 0.98
N ARG A 27 -19.83 -0.81 1.76
CA ARG A 27 -20.17 0.37 2.59
C ARG A 27 -19.14 0.65 3.69
N GLN A 28 -18.59 -0.39 4.33
CA GLN A 28 -17.56 -0.22 5.35
C GLN A 28 -16.23 0.26 4.75
N ALA A 29 -15.87 -0.25 3.58
CA ALA A 29 -14.69 0.19 2.85
C ALA A 29 -14.82 1.67 2.45
N ALA A 30 -15.99 2.09 1.94
CA ALA A 30 -16.27 3.48 1.58
C ALA A 30 -16.04 4.46 2.74
N GLN A 31 -16.52 4.11 3.93
CA GLN A 31 -16.44 4.96 5.12
C GLN A 31 -15.01 5.11 5.66
N ARG A 32 -14.21 4.04 5.60
CA ARG A 32 -12.86 4.03 6.17
C ARG A 32 -11.77 4.45 5.18
N TRP A 33 -12.06 4.41 3.89
CA TRP A 33 -11.11 4.67 2.81
C TRP A 33 -10.23 5.90 3.06
N TRP A 34 -10.84 7.06 3.25
CA TRP A 34 -10.11 8.33 3.40
C TRP A 34 -9.34 8.45 4.71
N ALA A 35 -9.78 7.76 5.77
CA ALA A 35 -9.09 7.74 7.05
C ALA A 35 -7.90 6.77 7.05
N ASP A 36 -8.03 5.65 6.34
CA ASP A 36 -7.05 4.56 6.34
C ASP A 36 -5.94 4.75 5.30
N LEU A 37 -6.17 5.51 4.23
CA LEU A 37 -5.24 5.66 3.10
C LEU A 37 -3.96 6.48 3.39
N PRO A 38 -3.98 7.59 4.18
CA PRO A 38 -2.80 8.44 4.33
C PRO A 38 -1.59 7.72 4.93
N LEU A 39 -1.81 6.86 5.92
CA LEU A 39 -0.74 6.14 6.62
C LEU A 39 0.05 5.19 5.70
N PRO A 40 -0.57 4.20 5.01
CA PRO A 40 0.15 3.32 4.10
C PRO A 40 0.80 4.10 2.96
N LEU A 41 0.12 5.13 2.42
CA LEU A 41 0.66 5.96 1.36
C LEU A 41 1.98 6.65 1.77
N CYS A 42 1.98 7.33 2.92
CA CYS A 42 3.20 7.96 3.46
C CYS A 42 4.28 6.94 3.79
N LEU A 43 3.91 5.79 4.35
CA LEU A 43 4.87 4.74 4.72
C LEU A 43 5.61 4.20 3.49
N PHE A 44 4.89 3.83 2.44
CA PHE A 44 5.50 3.25 1.24
C PHE A 44 6.24 4.30 0.40
N ALA A 45 5.77 5.55 0.38
CA ALA A 45 6.53 6.65 -0.21
C ALA A 45 7.86 6.88 0.54
N ALA A 46 7.85 6.90 1.88
CA ALA A 46 9.06 7.04 2.68
C ALA A 46 10.03 5.87 2.49
N LEU A 47 9.51 4.64 2.38
CA LEU A 47 10.32 3.46 2.09
C LEU A 47 11.02 3.58 0.73
N ALA A 48 10.32 4.04 -0.30
CA ALA A 48 10.88 4.28 -1.63
C ALA A 48 11.98 5.34 -1.61
N VAL A 49 11.74 6.46 -0.93
CA VAL A 49 12.75 7.52 -0.75
C VAL A 49 14.00 6.96 -0.09
N ALA A 50 13.84 6.25 1.03
CA ALA A 50 14.96 5.65 1.76
C ALA A 50 15.74 4.65 0.89
N GLN A 51 15.04 3.81 0.13
CA GLN A 51 15.67 2.86 -0.77
C GLN A 51 16.49 3.54 -1.85
N VAL A 52 15.96 4.58 -2.49
CA VAL A 52 16.67 5.31 -3.54
C VAL A 52 17.94 5.95 -2.97
N LEU A 53 17.81 6.68 -1.86
CA LEU A 53 18.94 7.38 -1.24
C LEU A 53 20.07 6.44 -0.79
N LEU A 54 19.72 5.24 -0.33
CA LEU A 54 20.69 4.29 0.21
C LEU A 54 21.30 3.35 -0.85
N PHE A 55 20.54 2.99 -1.88
CA PHE A 55 20.89 1.85 -2.74
C PHE A 55 20.86 2.15 -4.24
N ALA A 56 20.34 3.28 -4.72
CA ALA A 56 20.19 3.48 -6.17
C ALA A 56 21.53 3.60 -6.91
N SER A 57 22.59 4.09 -6.27
CA SER A 57 23.93 4.16 -6.87
C SER A 57 24.61 2.78 -6.98
N HIS A 58 24.34 1.88 -6.03
CA HIS A 58 24.93 0.54 -5.96
C HIS A 58 23.87 -0.48 -5.51
N PRO A 59 22.91 -0.82 -6.40
CA PRO A 59 21.80 -1.68 -6.01
C PRO A 59 22.29 -3.11 -5.77
N PRO A 60 22.04 -3.71 -4.58
CA PRO A 60 22.39 -5.09 -4.33
C PRO A 60 21.53 -6.03 -5.18
N ALA A 61 22.07 -7.20 -5.54
CA ALA A 61 21.38 -8.17 -6.38
C ALA A 61 20.01 -8.63 -5.83
N GLN A 62 19.85 -8.67 -4.50
CA GLN A 62 18.60 -9.06 -3.84
C GLN A 62 17.76 -7.86 -3.33
N LEU A 63 18.00 -6.65 -3.85
CA LEU A 63 17.28 -5.44 -3.42
C LEU A 63 15.77 -5.62 -3.53
N TRP A 64 15.30 -6.15 -4.66
CA TRP A 64 13.89 -6.31 -4.93
C TRP A 64 13.21 -7.29 -3.96
N LEU A 65 13.84 -8.43 -3.68
CA LEU A 65 13.35 -9.39 -2.69
C LEU A 65 13.30 -8.75 -1.29
N SER A 66 14.31 -7.95 -0.94
CA SER A 66 14.37 -7.25 0.35
C SER A 66 13.22 -6.25 0.50
N ILE A 67 12.91 -5.50 -0.55
CA ILE A 67 11.76 -4.58 -0.60
C ILE A 67 10.46 -5.35 -0.41
N MET A 68 10.25 -6.46 -1.12
CA MET A 68 9.06 -7.28 -0.94
C MET A 68 8.88 -7.75 0.50
N LEU A 69 9.96 -8.23 1.14
CA LEU A 69 9.91 -8.69 2.53
C LEU A 69 9.57 -7.56 3.49
N VAL A 70 10.16 -6.38 3.31
CA VAL A 70 9.86 -5.20 4.14
C VAL A 70 8.43 -4.74 3.92
N VAL A 71 7.95 -4.68 2.67
CA VAL A 71 6.57 -4.33 2.33
C VAL A 71 5.59 -5.31 2.97
N ALA A 72 5.84 -6.61 2.87
CA ALA A 72 5.02 -7.64 3.50
C ALA A 72 4.98 -7.46 5.03
N ALA A 73 6.13 -7.25 5.68
CA ALA A 73 6.21 -7.05 7.12
C ALA A 73 5.45 -5.77 7.57
N CYS A 74 5.69 -4.65 6.88
CA CYS A 74 4.99 -3.38 7.13
C CYS A 74 3.48 -3.52 6.96
N SER A 75 3.03 -4.16 5.88
CA SER A 75 1.61 -4.39 5.62
C SER A 75 0.96 -5.30 6.64
N ALA A 76 1.63 -6.36 7.08
CA ALA A 76 1.14 -7.20 8.18
C ALA A 76 0.96 -6.40 9.48
N VAL A 77 1.90 -5.50 9.79
CA VAL A 77 1.77 -4.59 10.94
C VAL A 77 0.62 -3.59 10.76
N LEU A 78 0.44 -3.03 9.57
CA LEU A 78 -0.68 -2.13 9.26
C LEU A 78 -2.03 -2.83 9.44
N GLY A 79 -2.16 -4.04 8.88
CA GLY A 79 -3.35 -4.87 9.04
C GLY A 79 -3.62 -5.22 10.51
N TRP A 80 -2.58 -5.57 11.27
CA TRP A 80 -2.69 -5.79 12.71
C TRP A 80 -3.18 -4.53 13.44
N ARG A 81 -2.70 -3.34 13.03
CA ARG A 81 -3.15 -2.05 13.55
C ARG A 81 -4.54 -1.63 13.08
N GLY A 82 -5.14 -2.37 12.15
CA GLY A 82 -6.53 -2.22 11.72
C GLY A 82 -6.71 -1.45 10.42
N VAL A 83 -5.63 -1.16 9.72
CA VAL A 83 -5.70 -0.59 8.37
C VAL A 83 -6.35 -1.62 7.45
N HIS A 84 -7.30 -1.17 6.62
CA HIS A 84 -7.95 -2.04 5.65
C HIS A 84 -6.96 -2.60 4.61
N PRO A 85 -7.05 -3.87 4.18
CA PRO A 85 -6.07 -4.46 3.27
C PRO A 85 -6.04 -3.76 1.91
N PHE A 86 -7.21 -3.29 1.44
CA PHE A 86 -7.31 -2.50 0.23
C PHE A 86 -6.54 -1.17 0.33
N ALA A 87 -6.61 -0.47 1.48
CA ALA A 87 -5.86 0.77 1.70
C ALA A 87 -4.34 0.52 1.74
N ALA A 88 -3.91 -0.61 2.32
CA ALA A 88 -2.51 -1.03 2.30
C ALA A 88 -2.02 -1.32 0.86
N GLY A 89 -2.82 -2.05 0.08
CA GLY A 89 -2.54 -2.35 -1.32
C GLY A 89 -2.43 -1.08 -2.18
N VAL A 90 -3.43 -0.20 -2.12
CA VAL A 90 -3.40 1.06 -2.87
C VAL A 90 -2.29 1.98 -2.38
N GLY A 91 -2.03 2.06 -1.07
CA GLY A 91 -0.91 2.83 -0.54
C GLY A 91 0.44 2.36 -1.09
N ALA A 92 0.62 1.05 -1.35
CA ALA A 92 1.84 0.51 -1.93
C ALA A 92 2.10 1.02 -3.36
N LEU A 93 1.07 1.46 -4.10
CA LEU A 93 1.25 2.11 -5.40
C LEU A 93 2.07 3.40 -5.30
N ALA A 94 2.09 4.06 -4.14
CA ALA A 94 2.87 5.28 -3.94
C ALA A 94 4.39 5.03 -3.98
N TYR A 95 4.83 3.78 -3.85
CA TYR A 95 6.25 3.42 -3.85
C TYR A 95 6.96 3.88 -5.14
N PHE A 96 6.45 3.48 -6.30
CA PHE A 96 7.08 3.76 -7.60
C PHE A 96 7.15 5.24 -7.95
N PRO A 97 6.04 6.03 -7.91
CA PRO A 97 6.13 7.46 -8.20
C PRO A 97 7.02 8.18 -7.17
N ALA A 98 7.04 7.76 -5.90
CA ALA A 98 7.96 8.33 -4.92
C ALA A 98 9.42 8.01 -5.23
N ALA A 99 9.75 6.78 -5.65
CA ALA A 99 11.09 6.39 -6.05
C ALA A 99 11.58 7.23 -7.24
N TRP A 100 10.76 7.33 -8.30
CA TRP A 100 11.07 8.15 -9.47
C TRP A 100 11.20 9.63 -9.15
N LEU A 101 10.27 10.18 -8.36
CA LEU A 101 10.35 11.58 -7.92
C LEU A 101 11.64 11.86 -7.14
N THR A 102 12.07 10.91 -6.30
CA THR A 102 13.32 11.03 -5.54
C THR A 102 14.52 11.08 -6.47
N VAL A 103 14.57 10.24 -7.50
CA VAL A 103 15.64 10.26 -8.52
C VAL A 103 15.67 11.59 -9.25
N VAL A 104 14.51 12.09 -9.72
CA VAL A 104 14.41 13.37 -10.43
C VAL A 104 14.88 14.54 -9.55
N LEU A 105 14.46 14.57 -8.29
CA LEU A 105 14.90 15.59 -7.33
C LEU A 105 16.40 15.48 -7.06
N TRP A 106 16.95 14.27 -6.95
CA TRP A 106 18.38 14.08 -6.77
C TRP A 106 19.17 14.55 -8.00
N GLN A 107 18.72 14.25 -9.21
CA GLN A 107 19.33 14.75 -10.45
C GLN A 107 19.32 16.28 -10.53
N TRP A 108 18.25 16.91 -10.04
CA TRP A 108 18.17 18.36 -9.97
C TRP A 108 19.14 18.97 -8.96
N LEU A 109 19.33 18.33 -7.80
CA LEU A 109 20.19 18.82 -6.71
C LEU A 109 21.68 18.48 -6.90
N ALA A 110 22.01 17.33 -7.49
CA ALA A 110 23.37 16.83 -7.66
C ALA A 110 23.54 16.12 -9.02
N PRO A 111 23.56 16.86 -10.14
CA PRO A 111 23.47 16.29 -11.50
C PRO A 111 24.59 15.30 -11.85
N HIS A 112 25.77 15.45 -11.24
CA HIS A 112 26.95 14.65 -11.58
C HIS A 112 27.10 13.37 -10.75
N SER A 113 26.26 13.18 -9.72
CA SER A 113 26.36 12.05 -8.79
C SER A 113 25.06 11.25 -8.68
N ALA A 114 23.98 11.73 -9.29
CA ALA A 114 22.68 11.11 -9.19
C ALA A 114 22.54 9.89 -10.12
N PRO A 115 21.84 8.83 -9.69
CA PRO A 115 21.54 7.67 -10.53
C PRO A 115 20.53 8.04 -11.61
N PHE A 116 20.53 7.30 -12.73
CA PHE A 116 19.54 7.44 -13.80
C PHE A 116 18.23 6.68 -13.52
N LEU A 117 18.29 5.66 -12.67
CA LEU A 117 17.18 4.76 -12.36
C LEU A 117 17.04 4.60 -10.84
N PRO A 118 15.82 4.29 -10.34
CA PRO A 118 15.60 4.06 -8.92
C PRO A 118 16.25 2.77 -8.38
N GLY A 119 16.86 1.94 -9.24
CA GLY A 119 17.52 0.70 -8.85
C GLY A 119 16.58 -0.52 -8.76
N ILE A 120 15.32 -0.37 -9.20
CA ILE A 120 14.31 -1.44 -9.26
C ILE A 120 13.57 -1.38 -10.61
N ASP A 121 13.05 -2.53 -11.04
CA ASP A 121 12.31 -2.69 -12.29
C ASP A 121 10.81 -2.32 -12.10
N ASP A 122 10.25 -1.53 -13.03
CA ASP A 122 8.89 -1.00 -12.97
C ASP A 122 7.81 -2.10 -13.09
N MET A 123 8.16 -3.29 -13.58
CA MET A 123 7.24 -4.43 -13.70
C MET A 123 6.77 -5.00 -12.33
N GLY A 124 7.35 -4.53 -11.22
CA GLY A 124 7.04 -4.98 -9.87
C GLY A 124 5.81 -4.35 -9.21
N SER A 125 5.15 -3.37 -9.82
CA SER A 125 4.09 -2.58 -9.18
C SER A 125 2.89 -3.39 -8.73
N VAL A 126 2.36 -4.25 -9.59
CA VAL A 126 1.25 -5.15 -9.25
C VAL A 126 1.64 -6.10 -8.12
N VAL A 127 2.90 -6.56 -8.09
CA VAL A 127 3.39 -7.48 -7.06
C VAL A 127 3.33 -6.84 -5.68
N LEU A 128 3.76 -5.58 -5.52
CA LEU A 128 3.71 -4.90 -4.23
C LEU A 128 2.28 -4.65 -3.75
N VAL A 129 1.37 -4.30 -4.66
CA VAL A 129 -0.06 -4.10 -4.33
C VAL A 129 -0.66 -5.39 -3.78
N VAL A 130 -0.51 -6.48 -4.52
CA VAL A 130 -1.07 -7.79 -4.15
C VAL A 130 -0.42 -8.30 -2.86
N LEU A 131 0.91 -8.17 -2.73
CA LEU A 131 1.64 -8.58 -1.55
C LEU A 131 1.22 -7.78 -0.31
N ALA A 132 1.09 -6.45 -0.45
CA ALA A 132 0.68 -5.59 0.64
C ALA A 132 -0.75 -5.88 1.09
N ALA A 133 -1.69 -6.04 0.16
CA ALA A 133 -3.06 -6.41 0.48
C ALA A 133 -3.12 -7.77 1.21
N ASN A 134 -2.46 -8.79 0.67
CA ASN A 134 -2.46 -10.12 1.29
C ASN A 134 -1.81 -10.13 2.68
N ALA A 135 -0.67 -9.47 2.84
CA ALA A 135 0.01 -9.39 4.13
C ALA A 135 -0.82 -8.61 5.16
N ALA A 136 -1.50 -7.53 4.75
CA ALA A 136 -2.42 -6.81 5.61
C ALA A 136 -3.62 -7.67 6.05
N SER A 137 -4.19 -8.48 5.14
CA SER A 137 -5.24 -9.45 5.50
C SER A 137 -4.77 -10.45 6.55
N VAL A 138 -3.54 -10.96 6.44
CA VAL A 138 -2.94 -11.83 7.45
C VAL A 138 -2.81 -11.10 8.80
N GLY A 139 -2.33 -9.85 8.79
CA GLY A 139 -2.26 -9.01 9.99
C GLY A 139 -3.62 -8.80 10.66
N GLN A 140 -4.65 -8.53 9.87
CA GLN A 140 -6.03 -8.40 10.36
C GLN A 140 -6.56 -9.69 10.96
N PHE A 141 -6.32 -10.83 10.31
CA PHE A 141 -6.70 -12.14 10.83
C PHE A 141 -6.16 -12.36 12.25
N PHE A 142 -4.88 -12.08 12.48
CA PHE A 142 -4.30 -12.25 13.81
C PHE A 142 -4.82 -11.23 14.84
N ARG A 143 -5.10 -9.99 14.42
CA ARG A 143 -5.77 -9.00 15.27
C ARG A 143 -7.14 -9.50 15.72
N HIS A 144 -7.96 -10.03 14.81
CA HIS A 144 -9.28 -10.58 15.13
C HIS A 144 -9.18 -11.75 16.09
N LYS A 145 -8.23 -12.67 15.86
CA LYS A 145 -7.94 -13.79 16.76
C LYS A 145 -7.57 -13.32 18.16
N ARG A 146 -6.74 -12.28 18.30
CA ARG A 146 -6.36 -11.69 19.59
C ARG A 146 -7.54 -11.02 20.31
N GLN A 147 -8.47 -10.44 19.57
CA GLN A 147 -9.62 -9.71 20.14
C GLN A 147 -10.80 -10.62 20.52
N GLY A 148 -10.70 -11.94 20.33
CA GLY A 148 -11.78 -12.89 20.64
C GLY A 148 -13.04 -12.70 19.80
N ARG A 149 -12.99 -11.87 18.75
CA ARG A 149 -14.09 -11.61 17.83
C ARG A 149 -14.13 -12.72 16.78
N TRP A 150 -14.74 -13.84 17.12
CA TRP A 150 -15.19 -14.81 16.12
C TRP A 150 -16.60 -14.44 15.66
N VAL A 151 -16.72 -14.07 14.38
CA VAL A 151 -17.99 -14.18 13.66
C VAL A 151 -18.18 -15.67 13.39
N LYS A 152 -19.24 -16.27 13.94
CA LYS A 152 -19.67 -17.60 13.52
C LYS A 152 -19.98 -17.51 12.02
N LEU A 153 -19.24 -18.27 11.22
CA LEU A 153 -19.59 -18.58 9.83
C LEU A 153 -20.93 -19.30 9.80
#